data_AF-A0A358QVQ0-F1
#
_entry.id   AF-A0A358QVQ0-F1
#
_cell.length_a   1.000
_cell.length_b   1.000
_cell.length_c   1.000
_cell.angle_alpha   90.00
_cell.angle_beta   90.00
_cell.angle_gamma   90.00
#
_symmetry.space_group_name_H-M   'P 1'
#
loop_
_entity.id
_entity.type
_entity.pdbx_description
1 polymer ?
#
loop_
_entity_poly.entity_id
_entity_poly.type
_entity_poly.pdbx_seq_one_letter_code
_entity_poly.pdbx_strand_id
1 'polypeptide(L)'
;MPQQSLCPSYVLNVTEQKENIPERKSGIKCNNMWLKNGELVLAVARYIILNPSATSKSMSAEFSATVQAVNRAIKKIREKLDGGQYVLSLEESEIESLCQAMESRDELLRGEKAQIRKNSRKKWNDIKAIMREHVVKKMFCQERGVAEIAKMTGLKKDDIKRMIEGITGQCIDDIAKELFSEGKGIPEIVSRLDIDKKDVGQLIGLLTGRCIGDIAREMYRKDKSIFVISAELCTPPKDIKKMLPRVIRPPKSFSMAVSEIRRISTIKPGTLKGSKKIRRKRSSISTTKLAHWNNSHYVMDENGKFVFDQSSVTGVKPADLPWKYPSPKMSIEIRGTATGISAKDYIFEHRR
;
A
#
# COMPACT_ATOMS: atom_id res chain seq x y z
N MET A 1 48.26 -64.27 -17.78
CA MET A 1 48.05 -63.08 -16.94
C MET A 1 46.79 -62.37 -17.42
N PRO A 2 45.58 -62.67 -16.90
CA PRO A 2 44.37 -61.95 -17.28
C PRO A 2 44.08 -60.78 -16.33
N GLN A 3 43.50 -59.75 -16.93
CA GLN A 3 43.16 -58.43 -16.38
C GLN A 3 42.15 -58.50 -15.23
N GLN A 4 42.39 -57.71 -14.18
CA GLN A 4 41.38 -57.40 -13.16
C GLN A 4 40.65 -56.12 -13.56
N SER A 5 39.36 -56.25 -13.87
CA SER A 5 38.43 -55.14 -14.06
C SER A 5 37.95 -54.60 -12.71
N LEU A 6 38.13 -53.31 -12.49
CA LEU A 6 37.63 -52.56 -11.33
C LEU A 6 36.28 -51.91 -11.68
N CYS A 7 35.19 -52.66 -11.53
CA CYS A 7 33.84 -52.08 -11.39
C CYS A 7 33.05 -52.92 -10.38
N PRO A 8 32.65 -52.36 -9.23
CA PRO A 8 31.70 -53.04 -8.34
C PRO A 8 30.33 -53.14 -9.02
N SER A 9 29.78 -54.35 -9.03
CA SER A 9 28.38 -54.64 -9.37
C SER A 9 27.45 -53.86 -8.44
N TYR A 10 26.69 -52.91 -9.00
CA TYR A 10 25.55 -52.32 -8.30
C TYR A 10 24.40 -53.31 -8.37
N VAL A 11 24.19 -54.02 -7.25
CA VAL A 11 23.01 -54.86 -7.03
C VAL A 11 21.80 -53.94 -6.88
N LEU A 12 20.94 -53.92 -7.91
CA LEU A 12 19.57 -53.44 -7.83
C LEU A 12 18.75 -54.47 -7.05
N ASN A 13 18.47 -54.20 -5.77
CA ASN A 13 17.42 -54.91 -5.05
C ASN A 13 16.07 -54.35 -5.50
N VAL A 14 15.53 -54.91 -6.59
CA VAL A 14 14.11 -54.82 -6.91
C VAL A 14 13.42 -55.98 -6.19
N THR A 15 12.85 -55.71 -5.02
CA THR A 15 11.86 -56.59 -4.43
C THR A 15 10.47 -56.14 -4.90
N GLU A 16 10.00 -56.78 -5.96
CA GLU A 16 8.57 -56.92 -6.20
C GLU A 16 7.99 -57.85 -5.14
N GLN A 17 7.12 -57.32 -4.27
CA GLN A 17 6.09 -58.12 -3.61
C GLN A 17 4.79 -57.34 -3.60
N LYS A 18 3.88 -57.75 -4.50
CA LYS A 18 2.45 -57.47 -4.42
C LYS A 18 1.87 -58.35 -3.32
N GLU A 19 1.51 -57.78 -2.18
CA GLU A 19 0.54 -58.38 -1.26
C GLU A 19 -0.45 -57.32 -0.75
N ASN A 20 -1.73 -57.67 -0.87
CA ASN A 20 -2.89 -56.94 -0.35
C ASN A 20 -2.89 -56.97 1.18
N ILE A 21 -2.73 -55.82 1.85
CA ILE A 21 -2.91 -55.66 3.30
C ILE A 21 -3.57 -54.27 3.57
N PRO A 22 -4.52 -54.18 4.53
CA PRO A 22 -5.60 -53.18 4.52
C PRO A 22 -5.19 -51.80 5.03
N GLU A 23 -6.04 -50.82 4.73
CA GLU A 23 -5.98 -49.41 5.15
C GLU A 23 -5.77 -49.24 6.67
N ARG A 24 -4.51 -49.29 7.11
CA ARG A 24 -4.09 -48.75 8.40
C ARG A 24 -3.51 -47.37 8.16
N LYS A 25 -4.16 -46.37 8.77
CA LYS A 25 -3.62 -45.03 9.03
C LYS A 25 -2.33 -45.15 9.83
N SER A 26 -1.23 -45.50 9.18
CA SER A 26 0.10 -45.42 9.74
C SER A 26 0.56 -43.98 9.59
N GLY A 27 0.67 -43.28 10.72
CA GLY A 27 1.61 -42.18 10.83
C GLY A 27 3.00 -42.77 10.67
N ILE A 28 3.41 -42.98 9.42
CA ILE A 28 4.77 -43.34 9.07
C ILE A 28 5.61 -42.15 9.52
N LYS A 29 6.31 -42.31 10.65
CA LYS A 29 7.50 -41.52 10.91
C LYS A 29 8.47 -41.90 9.80
N CYS A 30 8.44 -41.15 8.71
CA CYS A 30 9.43 -41.25 7.66
C CYS A 30 10.78 -41.01 8.33
N ASN A 31 11.56 -42.07 8.51
CA ASN A 31 12.99 -41.92 8.74
C ASN A 31 13.47 -41.06 7.59
N ASN A 32 13.92 -39.84 7.90
CA ASN A 32 14.44 -38.90 6.93
C ASN A 32 15.63 -39.57 6.24
N MET A 33 15.40 -40.31 5.14
CA MET A 33 16.45 -40.64 4.21
C MET A 33 16.73 -39.33 3.48
N TRP A 34 17.74 -38.62 3.97
CA TRP A 34 18.26 -37.45 3.28
C TRP A 34 18.84 -37.96 1.96
N LEU A 35 18.07 -37.84 0.88
CA LEU A 35 18.57 -38.02 -0.47
C LEU A 35 19.87 -37.22 -0.58
N LYS A 36 20.92 -37.84 -1.12
CA LYS A 36 22.15 -37.10 -1.38
C LYS A 36 21.79 -35.92 -2.29
N ASN A 37 22.47 -34.78 -2.12
CA ASN A 37 22.12 -33.54 -2.83
C ASN A 37 22.01 -33.70 -4.36
N GLY A 38 22.68 -34.68 -4.98
CA GLY A 38 22.54 -35.00 -6.40
C GLY A 38 21.28 -35.80 -6.74
N GLU A 39 20.88 -36.76 -5.90
CA GLU A 39 19.69 -37.60 -6.11
C GLU A 39 18.40 -36.77 -6.03
N LEU A 40 18.34 -35.83 -5.07
CA LEU A 40 17.21 -34.91 -4.97
C LEU A 40 17.09 -34.01 -6.21
N VAL A 41 18.21 -33.55 -6.78
CA VAL A 41 18.21 -32.74 -8.01
C VAL A 41 17.66 -33.53 -9.18
N LEU A 42 18.06 -34.80 -9.34
CA LEU A 42 17.56 -35.67 -10.40
C LEU A 42 16.08 -36.00 -10.24
N ALA A 43 15.66 -36.34 -9.01
CA ALA A 43 14.26 -36.65 -8.69
C ALA A 43 13.34 -35.44 -8.96
N VAL A 44 13.76 -34.25 -8.52
CA VAL A 44 13.05 -32.99 -8.79
C VAL A 44 12.98 -32.70 -10.29
N ALA A 45 14.06 -32.93 -11.05
CA ALA A 45 14.06 -32.73 -12.49
C ALA A 45 13.02 -33.64 -13.20
N ARG A 46 13.07 -34.95 -12.96
CA ARG A 46 12.11 -35.90 -13.55
C ARG A 46 10.66 -35.58 -13.18
N TYR A 47 10.44 -35.15 -11.95
CA TYR A 47 9.11 -34.78 -11.50
C TYR A 47 8.59 -33.49 -12.14
N ILE A 48 9.46 -32.52 -12.44
CA ILE A 48 9.08 -31.32 -13.20
C ILE A 48 8.70 -31.66 -14.63
N ILE A 49 9.40 -32.61 -15.28
CA ILE A 49 9.05 -33.11 -16.61
C ILE A 49 7.62 -33.67 -16.61
N LEU A 50 7.31 -34.54 -15.63
CA LEU A 50 6.00 -35.17 -15.51
C LEU A 50 4.90 -34.19 -15.06
N ASN A 51 5.24 -33.23 -14.19
CA ASN A 51 4.30 -32.31 -13.57
C ASN A 51 4.79 -30.86 -13.59
N PRO A 52 4.76 -30.17 -14.75
CA PRO A 52 5.27 -28.80 -14.87
C PRO A 52 4.60 -27.80 -13.91
N SER A 53 3.33 -28.03 -13.59
CA SER A 53 2.52 -27.19 -12.68
C SER A 53 2.77 -27.43 -11.20
N ALA A 54 3.53 -28.46 -10.81
CA ALA A 54 3.66 -28.85 -9.41
C ALA A 54 4.30 -27.77 -8.54
N THR A 55 3.73 -27.41 -7.40
CA THR A 55 4.35 -26.39 -6.54
C THR A 55 5.57 -26.93 -5.79
N SER A 56 6.46 -26.05 -5.31
CA SER A 56 7.57 -26.49 -4.44
C SER A 56 7.08 -27.16 -3.14
N LYS A 57 5.84 -26.88 -2.73
CA LYS A 57 5.20 -27.56 -1.59
C LYS A 57 4.77 -28.98 -1.93
N SER A 58 4.18 -29.22 -3.10
CA SER A 58 3.80 -30.58 -3.49
C SER A 58 5.04 -31.46 -3.70
N MET A 59 6.08 -30.94 -4.35
CA MET A 59 7.38 -31.64 -4.45
C MET A 59 8.03 -31.89 -3.09
N SER A 60 7.92 -30.94 -2.16
CA SER A 60 8.44 -31.11 -0.79
C SER A 60 7.75 -32.25 -0.05
N ALA A 61 6.43 -32.38 -0.20
CA ALA A 61 5.67 -33.50 0.34
C ALA A 61 6.05 -34.82 -0.33
N GLU A 62 6.14 -34.84 -1.67
CA GLU A 62 6.48 -36.03 -2.46
C GLU A 62 7.84 -36.61 -2.07
N PHE A 63 8.87 -35.76 -1.97
CA PHE A 63 10.24 -36.21 -1.69
C PHE A 63 10.60 -36.25 -0.21
N SER A 64 9.63 -36.00 0.68
CA SER A 64 9.90 -35.84 2.13
C SER A 64 11.08 -34.88 2.41
N ALA A 65 11.20 -33.84 1.59
CA ALA A 65 12.30 -32.87 1.62
C ALA A 65 11.78 -31.50 2.04
N THR A 66 12.63 -30.64 2.60
CA THR A 66 12.18 -29.27 2.91
C THR A 66 11.92 -28.48 1.62
N VAL A 67 10.92 -27.59 1.64
CA VAL A 67 10.64 -26.66 0.52
C VAL A 67 11.89 -25.88 0.11
N GLN A 68 12.75 -25.54 1.07
CA GLN A 68 14.02 -24.86 0.81
C GLN A 68 15.01 -25.76 0.03
N ALA A 69 15.12 -27.04 0.37
CA ALA A 69 15.96 -28.00 -0.36
C ALA A 69 15.46 -28.19 -1.80
N VAL A 70 14.14 -28.34 -1.98
CA VAL A 70 13.51 -28.42 -3.31
C VAL A 70 13.80 -27.15 -4.12
N ASN A 71 13.63 -25.96 -3.54
CA ASN A 71 13.93 -24.70 -4.24
C ASN A 71 15.41 -24.58 -4.61
N ARG A 72 16.34 -25.05 -3.77
CA ARG A 72 17.77 -25.11 -4.10
C ARG A 72 18.03 -26.09 -5.25
N ALA A 73 17.35 -27.23 -5.29
CA ALA A 73 17.44 -28.18 -6.39
C ALA A 73 16.95 -27.57 -7.71
N ILE A 74 15.76 -26.94 -7.71
CA ILE A 74 15.22 -26.20 -8.88
C ILE A 74 16.21 -25.13 -9.36
N LYS A 75 16.81 -24.38 -8.43
CA LYS A 75 17.81 -23.35 -8.75
C LYS A 75 19.04 -23.96 -9.43
N LYS A 76 19.56 -25.09 -8.92
CA LYS A 76 20.69 -25.80 -9.53
C LYS A 76 20.37 -26.38 -10.90
N ILE A 77 19.15 -26.91 -11.09
CA ILE A 77 18.69 -27.38 -12.40
C ILE A 77 18.73 -26.21 -13.39
N ARG A 78 18.15 -25.07 -13.02
CA ARG A 78 18.18 -23.87 -13.86
C ARG A 78 19.58 -23.38 -14.18
N GLU A 79 20.45 -23.26 -13.17
CA GLU A 79 21.85 -22.85 -13.37
C GLU A 79 22.60 -23.77 -14.34
N LYS A 80 22.30 -25.08 -14.33
CA LYS A 80 22.86 -26.04 -15.29
C LYS A 80 22.30 -25.84 -16.70
N LEU A 81 20.98 -25.72 -16.84
CA LEU A 81 20.33 -25.51 -18.14
C LEU A 81 20.78 -24.18 -18.78
N ASP A 82 20.81 -23.09 -18.02
CA ASP A 82 21.26 -21.76 -18.48
C ASP A 82 22.75 -21.77 -18.89
N GLY A 83 23.55 -22.64 -18.26
CA GLY A 83 24.97 -22.84 -18.58
C GLY A 83 25.23 -23.83 -19.72
N GLY A 84 24.18 -24.39 -20.34
CA GLY A 84 24.31 -25.46 -21.36
C GLY A 84 24.91 -26.75 -20.81
N GLN A 85 24.84 -26.97 -19.48
CA GLN A 85 25.38 -28.16 -18.83
C GLN A 85 24.31 -29.25 -18.68
N TYR A 86 24.71 -30.48 -18.98
CA TYR A 86 23.86 -31.64 -18.78
C TYR A 86 23.61 -31.91 -17.29
N VAL A 87 22.35 -32.21 -16.94
CA VAL A 87 22.02 -32.79 -15.65
C VAL A 87 22.42 -34.27 -15.73
N LEU A 88 23.45 -34.65 -14.98
CA LEU A 88 23.95 -36.03 -14.94
C LEU A 88 22.79 -37.01 -14.74
N SER A 89 22.75 -38.06 -15.57
CA SER A 89 21.74 -39.15 -15.55
C SER A 89 20.36 -38.82 -16.14
N LEU A 90 20.23 -37.72 -16.90
CA LEU A 90 19.12 -37.52 -17.84
C LEU A 90 19.59 -37.74 -19.28
N GLU A 91 18.73 -38.35 -20.10
CA GLU A 91 18.94 -38.47 -21.54
C GLU A 91 18.73 -37.12 -22.26
N GLU A 92 19.26 -36.97 -23.49
CA GLU A 92 19.13 -35.70 -24.23
C GLU A 92 17.66 -35.31 -24.48
N SER A 93 16.80 -36.30 -24.77
CA SER A 93 15.36 -36.13 -24.94
C SER A 93 14.66 -35.67 -23.65
N GLU A 94 15.07 -36.20 -22.49
CA GLU A 94 14.58 -35.78 -21.18
C GLU A 94 15.02 -34.35 -20.85
N ILE A 95 16.22 -33.95 -21.27
CA ILE A 95 16.74 -32.59 -21.06
C ILE A 95 15.94 -31.58 -21.86
N GLU A 96 15.62 -31.87 -23.13
CA GLU A 96 14.76 -31.01 -23.94
C GLU A 96 13.36 -30.90 -23.33
N SER A 97 12.79 -32.02 -22.88
CA SER A 97 11.50 -32.05 -22.17
C SER A 97 11.54 -31.24 -20.87
N LEU A 98 12.65 -31.30 -20.14
CA LEU A 98 12.86 -30.54 -18.90
C LEU A 98 12.94 -29.02 -19.17
N CYS A 99 13.61 -28.61 -20.25
CA CYS A 99 13.64 -27.20 -20.67
C CYS A 99 12.21 -26.68 -20.93
N GLN A 100 11.43 -27.37 -21.76
CA GLN A 100 10.05 -26.99 -22.07
C GLN A 100 9.15 -26.98 -20.82
N ALA A 101 9.31 -27.97 -19.93
CA ALA A 101 8.57 -28.04 -18.67
C ALA A 101 8.95 -26.88 -17.72
N MET A 102 10.23 -26.51 -17.64
CA MET A 102 10.70 -25.39 -16.82
C MET A 102 10.21 -24.04 -17.33
N GLU A 103 10.15 -23.84 -18.65
CA GLU A 103 9.57 -22.64 -19.27
C GLU A 103 8.07 -22.54 -18.98
N SER A 104 7.32 -23.63 -19.23
CA SER A 104 5.88 -23.72 -18.96
C SER A 104 5.57 -23.45 -17.49
N ARG A 105 6.36 -24.02 -16.59
CA ARG A 105 6.29 -23.79 -15.15
C ARG A 105 6.46 -22.31 -14.79
N ASP A 106 7.44 -21.65 -15.37
CA ASP A 106 7.70 -20.24 -15.09
C ASP A 106 6.56 -19.35 -15.54
N GLU A 107 5.95 -19.64 -16.69
CA GLU A 107 4.77 -18.94 -17.18
C GLU A 107 3.60 -19.07 -16.21
N LEU A 108 3.30 -20.29 -15.77
CA LEU A 108 2.25 -20.55 -14.77
C LEU A 108 2.53 -19.78 -13.47
N LEU A 109 3.75 -19.87 -12.94
CA LEU A 109 4.13 -19.17 -11.71
C LEU A 109 4.10 -17.64 -11.87
N ARG A 110 4.43 -17.11 -13.05
CA ARG A 110 4.28 -15.67 -13.36
C ARG A 110 2.82 -15.26 -13.37
N GLY A 111 1.95 -16.05 -14.01
CA GLY A 111 0.51 -15.83 -14.06
C GLY A 111 -0.13 -15.83 -12.67
N GLU A 112 0.14 -16.85 -11.87
CA GLU A 112 -0.35 -16.95 -10.48
C GLU A 112 0.13 -15.77 -9.62
N LYS A 113 1.42 -15.42 -9.68
CA LYS A 113 1.95 -14.26 -8.94
C LYS A 113 1.31 -12.96 -9.37
N ALA A 114 1.06 -12.77 -10.66
CA ALA A 114 0.36 -11.60 -11.17
C ALA A 114 -1.08 -11.52 -10.65
N GLN A 115 -1.79 -12.66 -10.64
CA GLN A 115 -3.15 -12.76 -10.13
C GLN A 115 -3.22 -12.52 -8.61
N ILE A 116 -2.29 -13.10 -7.83
CA ILE A 116 -2.17 -12.84 -6.40
C ILE A 116 -1.95 -11.34 -6.14
N ARG A 117 -1.03 -10.70 -6.88
CA ARG A 117 -0.80 -9.25 -6.76
C ARG A 117 -2.05 -8.43 -7.10
N LYS A 118 -2.79 -8.80 -8.14
CA LYS A 118 -4.05 -8.15 -8.52
C LYS A 118 -5.10 -8.28 -7.41
N ASN A 119 -5.25 -9.48 -6.86
CA ASN A 119 -6.18 -9.76 -5.76
C ASN A 119 -5.79 -9.03 -4.47
N SER A 120 -4.51 -9.01 -4.10
CA SER A 120 -4.02 -8.24 -2.95
C SER A 120 -4.25 -6.74 -3.12
N ARG A 121 -4.02 -6.19 -4.31
CA ARG A 121 -4.33 -4.78 -4.61
C ARG A 121 -5.82 -4.48 -4.48
N LYS A 122 -6.68 -5.36 -5.00
CA LYS A 122 -8.13 -5.24 -4.85
C LYS A 122 -8.54 -5.23 -3.37
N LYS A 123 -8.10 -6.24 -2.60
CA LYS A 123 -8.36 -6.31 -1.15
C LYS A 123 -7.90 -5.08 -0.40
N TRP A 124 -6.71 -4.55 -0.73
CA TRP A 124 -6.20 -3.34 -0.10
C TRP A 124 -7.03 -2.10 -0.43
N ASN A 125 -7.50 -1.99 -1.67
CA ASN A 125 -8.41 -0.92 -2.07
C ASN A 125 -9.76 -1.02 -1.34
N ASP A 126 -10.29 -2.23 -1.17
CA ASP A 126 -11.53 -2.48 -0.43
C ASP A 126 -11.39 -2.08 1.04
N ILE A 127 -10.29 -2.51 1.70
CA ILE A 127 -9.98 -2.11 3.09
C ILE A 127 -9.87 -0.59 3.20
N LYS A 128 -9.19 0.04 2.25
CA LYS A 128 -9.02 1.50 2.22
C LYS A 128 -10.36 2.21 2.04
N ALA A 129 -11.28 1.67 1.25
CA ALA A 129 -12.62 2.21 1.08
C ALA A 129 -13.41 2.14 2.40
N ILE A 130 -13.42 0.97 3.07
CA ILE A 130 -14.08 0.77 4.37
C ILE A 130 -13.51 1.73 5.43
N MET A 131 -12.18 1.88 5.48
CA MET A 131 -11.54 2.81 6.43
C MET A 131 -11.94 4.26 6.16
N ARG A 132 -12.00 4.67 4.89
CA ARG A 132 -12.43 6.03 4.50
C ARG A 132 -13.87 6.27 4.91
N GLU A 133 -14.76 5.34 4.60
CA GLU A 133 -16.17 5.41 4.98
C GLU A 133 -16.33 5.52 6.50
N HIS A 134 -15.60 4.71 7.28
CA HIS A 134 -15.63 4.77 8.74
C HIS A 134 -15.14 6.13 9.29
N VAL A 135 -14.05 6.67 8.72
CA VAL A 135 -13.53 7.99 9.12
C VAL A 135 -14.52 9.10 8.78
N VAL A 136 -15.10 9.09 7.58
CA VAL A 136 -16.12 10.07 7.16
C VAL A 136 -17.34 9.97 8.07
N LYS A 137 -17.86 8.77 8.31
CA LYS A 137 -18.97 8.52 9.25
C LYS A 137 -18.69 9.12 10.62
N LYS A 138 -17.53 8.78 11.20
CA LYS A 138 -17.15 9.24 12.55
C LYS A 138 -17.03 10.77 12.61
N MET A 139 -16.41 11.40 11.61
CA MET A 139 -16.28 12.86 11.58
C MET A 139 -17.62 13.56 11.37
N PHE A 140 -18.48 13.00 10.52
CA PHE A 140 -19.81 13.55 10.27
C PHE A 140 -20.72 13.44 11.49
N CYS A 141 -20.67 12.34 12.23
CA CYS A 141 -21.35 12.19 13.53
C CYS A 141 -20.81 13.14 14.61
N GLN A 142 -19.57 13.62 14.47
CA GLN A 142 -18.99 14.68 15.33
C GLN A 142 -19.36 16.09 14.86
N GLU A 143 -20.39 16.22 14.02
CA GLU A 143 -20.90 17.48 13.50
C GLU A 143 -19.90 18.28 12.64
N ARG A 144 -18.84 17.64 12.15
CA ARG A 144 -17.89 18.30 11.24
C ARG A 144 -18.51 18.48 9.86
N GLY A 145 -18.29 19.66 9.28
CA GLY A 145 -18.79 19.96 7.94
C GLY A 145 -18.00 19.26 6.82
N VAL A 146 -18.65 19.02 5.67
CA VAL A 146 -18.06 18.35 4.50
C VAL A 146 -16.73 18.99 4.08
N ALA A 147 -16.62 20.32 4.11
CA ALA A 147 -15.39 21.03 3.76
C ALA A 147 -14.24 20.75 4.75
N GLU A 148 -14.54 20.62 6.04
CA GLU A 148 -13.55 20.29 7.06
C GLU A 148 -13.09 18.83 6.93
N ILE A 149 -14.04 17.91 6.72
CA ILE A 149 -13.74 16.49 6.47
C ILE A 149 -12.86 16.35 5.22
N ALA A 150 -13.15 17.10 4.15
CA ALA A 150 -12.33 17.13 2.93
C ALA A 150 -10.89 17.58 3.22
N LYS A 151 -10.73 18.64 4.01
CA LYS A 151 -9.41 19.14 4.43
C LYS A 151 -8.62 18.12 5.25
N MET A 152 -9.28 17.40 6.16
CA MET A 152 -8.63 16.41 7.03
C MET A 152 -8.28 15.10 6.32
N THR A 153 -9.15 14.63 5.43
CA THR A 153 -9.01 13.33 4.76
C THR A 153 -8.30 13.42 3.41
N GLY A 154 -8.21 14.62 2.83
CA GLY A 154 -7.71 14.85 1.47
C GLY A 154 -8.64 14.29 0.38
N LEU A 155 -9.89 13.98 0.71
CA LEU A 155 -10.90 13.52 -0.25
C LEU A 155 -11.58 14.70 -0.94
N LYS A 156 -12.11 14.48 -2.14
CA LYS A 156 -12.93 15.48 -2.82
C LYS A 156 -14.27 15.64 -2.08
N LYS A 157 -14.82 16.84 -2.09
CA LYS A 157 -16.09 17.15 -1.42
C LYS A 157 -17.24 16.28 -1.96
N ASP A 158 -17.31 16.07 -3.27
CA ASP A 158 -18.35 15.23 -3.90
C ASP A 158 -18.25 13.75 -3.48
N ASP A 159 -17.03 13.25 -3.27
CA ASP A 159 -16.83 11.88 -2.77
C ASP A 159 -17.34 11.74 -1.34
N ILE A 160 -17.11 12.76 -0.50
CA ILE A 160 -17.61 12.78 0.87
C ILE A 160 -19.14 12.87 0.89
N LYS A 161 -19.75 13.71 0.04
CA LYS A 161 -21.21 13.79 -0.10
C LYS A 161 -21.80 12.42 -0.44
N ARG A 162 -21.28 11.76 -1.47
CA ARG A 162 -21.71 10.39 -1.84
C ARG A 162 -21.51 9.36 -0.73
N MET A 163 -20.40 9.45 0.02
CA MET A 163 -20.17 8.56 1.16
C MET A 163 -21.21 8.81 2.26
N ILE A 164 -21.51 10.07 2.58
CA ILE A 164 -22.53 10.42 3.57
C ILE A 164 -23.89 9.86 3.14
N GLU A 165 -24.29 10.07 1.88
CA GLU A 165 -25.54 9.52 1.34
C GLU A 165 -25.60 7.99 1.44
N GLY A 166 -24.50 7.31 1.13
CA GLY A 166 -24.39 5.85 1.26
C GLY A 166 -24.47 5.37 2.72
N ILE A 167 -23.94 6.16 3.67
CA ILE A 167 -23.94 5.84 5.11
C ILE A 167 -25.32 6.09 5.74
N THR A 168 -25.99 7.19 5.39
CA THR A 168 -27.29 7.58 5.97
C THR A 168 -28.45 6.90 5.25
N GLY A 169 -28.26 6.49 3.99
CA GLY A 169 -29.34 6.01 3.12
C GLY A 169 -30.28 7.11 2.64
N GLN A 170 -29.91 8.38 2.84
CA GLN A 170 -30.70 9.56 2.47
C GLN A 170 -29.88 10.45 1.52
N CYS A 171 -30.54 11.12 0.58
CA CYS A 171 -29.85 12.14 -0.23
C CYS A 171 -29.47 13.35 0.63
N ILE A 172 -28.45 14.12 0.20
CA ILE A 172 -27.99 15.31 0.92
C ILE A 172 -29.13 16.31 1.17
N ASP A 173 -30.08 16.43 0.25
CA ASP A 173 -31.23 17.31 0.39
C ASP A 173 -32.17 16.88 1.53
N ASP A 174 -32.40 15.58 1.70
CA ASP A 174 -33.23 15.06 2.77
C ASP A 174 -32.55 15.20 4.15
N ILE A 175 -31.23 15.05 4.20
CA ILE A 175 -30.45 15.36 5.40
C ILE A 175 -30.57 16.85 5.75
N ALA A 176 -30.54 17.74 4.76
CA ALA A 176 -30.73 19.18 4.98
C ALA A 176 -32.11 19.50 5.56
N LYS A 177 -33.15 18.82 5.07
CA LYS A 177 -34.53 18.91 5.57
C LYS A 177 -34.66 18.41 7.00
N GLU A 178 -34.01 17.30 7.33
CA GLU A 178 -33.98 16.72 8.68
C GLU A 178 -33.31 17.69 9.66
N LEU A 179 -32.11 18.19 9.34
CA LEU A 179 -31.41 19.19 10.17
C LEU A 179 -32.24 20.46 10.38
N PHE A 180 -32.96 20.92 9.35
CA PHE A 180 -33.85 22.07 9.50
C PHE A 180 -35.02 21.76 10.44
N SER A 181 -35.58 20.55 10.36
CA SER A 181 -36.67 20.09 11.23
C SER A 181 -36.22 19.95 12.69
N GLU A 182 -34.93 19.64 12.92
CA GLU A 182 -34.27 19.68 14.24
C GLU A 182 -34.03 21.11 14.77
N GLY A 183 -34.33 22.13 13.97
CA GLY A 183 -34.14 23.54 14.35
C GLY A 183 -32.73 24.09 14.08
N LYS A 184 -31.90 23.39 13.30
CA LYS A 184 -30.58 23.91 12.90
C LYS A 184 -30.75 25.09 11.93
N GLY A 185 -29.96 26.13 12.13
CA GLY A 185 -30.02 27.34 11.30
C GLY A 185 -29.49 27.11 9.88
N ILE A 186 -29.99 27.86 8.89
CA ILE A 186 -29.52 27.80 7.49
C ILE A 186 -27.98 27.91 7.37
N PRO A 187 -27.28 28.82 8.09
CA PRO A 187 -25.82 28.89 8.02
C PRO A 187 -25.12 27.62 8.51
N GLU A 188 -25.66 26.96 9.53
CA GLU A 188 -25.12 25.70 10.06
C GLU A 188 -25.31 24.56 9.05
N ILE A 189 -26.49 24.46 8.43
CA ILE A 189 -26.78 23.46 7.39
C ILE A 189 -25.86 23.66 6.17
N VAL A 190 -25.71 24.90 5.71
CA VAL A 190 -24.82 25.26 4.59
C VAL A 190 -23.37 24.89 4.91
N SER A 191 -22.87 25.22 6.11
CA SER A 191 -21.51 24.88 6.52
C SER A 191 -21.31 23.38 6.69
N ARG A 192 -22.33 22.66 7.18
CA ARG A 192 -22.25 21.23 7.47
C ARG A 192 -22.27 20.39 6.20
N LEU A 193 -23.16 20.71 5.26
CA LEU A 193 -23.37 19.92 4.04
C LEU A 193 -22.63 20.46 2.81
N ASP A 194 -22.03 21.65 2.89
CA ASP A 194 -21.37 22.34 1.77
C ASP A 194 -22.32 22.49 0.55
N ILE A 195 -23.54 22.94 0.83
CA ILE A 195 -24.60 23.23 -0.16
C ILE A 195 -24.69 24.75 -0.31
N ASP A 196 -24.97 25.24 -1.51
CA ASP A 196 -25.20 26.66 -1.72
C ASP A 196 -26.42 27.15 -0.92
N LYS A 197 -26.27 28.32 -0.29
CA LYS A 197 -27.34 28.95 0.52
C LYS A 197 -28.66 29.08 -0.23
N LYS A 198 -28.60 29.28 -1.55
CA LYS A 198 -29.79 29.40 -2.42
C LYS A 198 -30.56 28.07 -2.49
N ASP A 199 -29.86 26.96 -2.63
CA ASP A 199 -30.46 25.63 -2.78
C ASP A 199 -31.10 25.18 -1.47
N VAL A 200 -30.42 25.40 -0.34
CA VAL A 200 -31.00 25.16 1.00
C VAL A 200 -32.27 26.00 1.20
N GLY A 201 -32.26 27.27 0.78
CA GLY A 201 -33.43 28.14 0.86
C GLY A 201 -34.60 27.65 0.00
N GLN A 202 -34.32 27.14 -1.20
CA GLN A 202 -35.35 26.54 -2.07
C GLN A 202 -35.92 25.25 -1.47
N LEU A 203 -35.07 24.36 -0.94
CA LEU A 203 -35.49 23.12 -0.29
C LEU A 203 -36.43 23.38 0.91
N ILE A 204 -36.08 24.36 1.75
CA ILE A 204 -36.90 24.75 2.90
C ILE A 204 -38.21 25.41 2.46
N GLY A 205 -38.17 26.23 1.40
CA GLY A 205 -39.38 26.83 0.82
C GLY A 205 -40.37 25.77 0.32
N LEU A 206 -39.86 24.70 -0.33
CA LEU A 206 -40.66 23.56 -0.76
C LEU A 206 -41.27 22.80 0.41
N LEU A 207 -40.51 22.56 1.47
CA LEU A 207 -40.99 21.85 2.67
C LEU A 207 -42.11 22.59 3.41
N THR A 208 -41.93 23.89 3.60
CA THR A 208 -42.82 24.69 4.47
C THR A 208 -44.04 25.23 3.72
N GLY A 209 -44.06 25.15 2.38
CA GLY A 209 -45.06 25.80 1.55
C GLY A 209 -45.04 27.33 1.65
N ARG A 210 -43.98 27.91 2.23
CA ARG A 210 -43.83 29.35 2.45
C ARG A 210 -42.75 29.90 1.55
N CYS A 211 -42.95 31.13 1.07
CA CYS A 211 -41.90 31.79 0.32
C CYS A 211 -40.71 32.10 1.26
N ILE A 212 -39.48 32.09 0.72
CA ILE A 212 -38.25 32.34 1.50
C ILE A 212 -38.34 33.65 2.31
N GLY A 213 -39.03 34.66 1.78
CA GLY A 213 -39.25 35.93 2.46
C GLY A 213 -40.13 35.84 3.72
N ASP A 214 -41.06 34.90 3.79
CA ASP A 214 -41.93 34.69 4.97
C ASP A 214 -41.18 33.96 6.07
N ILE A 215 -40.37 32.97 5.71
CA ILE A 215 -39.51 32.22 6.63
C ILE A 215 -38.43 33.14 7.22
N ALA A 216 -37.81 33.96 6.38
CA ALA A 216 -36.84 34.96 6.83
C ALA A 216 -37.47 35.98 7.79
N ARG A 217 -38.70 36.43 7.51
CA ARG A 217 -39.46 37.33 8.40
C ARG A 217 -39.84 36.67 9.73
N GLU A 218 -40.17 35.38 9.73
CA GLU A 218 -40.53 34.66 10.96
C GLU A 218 -39.31 34.37 11.83
N MET A 219 -38.20 33.93 11.23
CA MET A 219 -36.92 33.80 11.94
C MET A 219 -36.48 35.14 12.52
N TYR A 220 -36.65 36.24 11.76
CA TYR A 220 -36.38 37.60 12.24
C TYR A 220 -37.24 38.01 13.44
N ARG A 221 -38.50 37.54 13.52
CA ARG A 221 -39.36 37.81 14.68
C ARG A 221 -38.96 37.01 15.91
N LYS A 222 -38.44 35.78 15.74
CA LYS A 222 -38.07 34.88 16.84
C LYS A 222 -36.68 35.20 17.42
N ASP A 223 -35.71 35.55 16.58
CA ASP A 223 -34.35 35.92 17.01
C ASP A 223 -34.00 37.35 16.58
N LYS A 224 -34.29 38.32 17.45
CA LYS A 224 -33.95 39.73 17.23
C LYS A 224 -32.44 40.02 17.24
N SER A 225 -31.60 39.05 17.61
CA SER A 225 -30.16 39.23 17.87
C SER A 225 -29.24 38.89 16.70
N ILE A 226 -29.75 38.29 15.61
CA ILE A 226 -28.91 37.91 14.46
C ILE A 226 -29.11 38.93 13.33
N PHE A 227 -28.32 40.00 13.35
CA PHE A 227 -28.23 40.92 12.21
C PHE A 227 -26.78 41.29 11.89
N VAL A 228 -26.23 40.68 10.82
CA VAL A 228 -25.48 41.35 9.71
C VAL A 228 -25.44 40.43 8.46
N ILE A 229 -26.54 39.85 7.94
CA ILE A 229 -26.51 39.24 6.58
C ILE A 229 -27.88 39.34 5.87
N SER A 230 -28.41 40.55 5.70
CA SER A 230 -29.66 40.75 4.93
C SER A 230 -29.68 42.04 4.09
N ALA A 231 -28.53 42.51 3.61
CA ALA A 231 -28.49 43.56 2.58
C ALA A 231 -28.24 43.01 1.16
N GLU A 232 -27.66 41.82 1.00
CA GLU A 232 -27.24 41.31 -0.32
C GLU A 232 -28.24 40.38 -1.03
N LEU A 233 -29.26 39.87 -0.34
CA LEU A 233 -30.26 38.97 -0.95
C LEU A 233 -31.54 39.67 -1.41
N CYS A 234 -31.67 40.97 -1.12
CA CYS A 234 -32.77 41.83 -1.58
C CYS A 234 -32.27 42.93 -2.51
N THR A 235 -31.43 42.60 -3.51
CA THR A 235 -31.31 43.52 -4.64
C THR A 235 -32.55 43.36 -5.52
N PRO A 236 -33.32 44.44 -5.77
CA PRO A 236 -34.46 44.39 -6.68
C PRO A 236 -34.04 43.94 -8.08
N PRO A 237 -34.96 43.36 -8.87
CA PRO A 237 -34.68 42.93 -10.24
C PRO A 237 -34.02 44.05 -11.05
N LYS A 238 -32.99 43.68 -11.83
CA LYS A 238 -32.08 44.58 -12.57
C LYS A 238 -32.75 45.49 -13.62
N ASP A 239 -34.07 45.45 -13.76
CA ASP A 239 -34.81 46.18 -14.81
C ASP A 239 -35.22 47.62 -14.43
N ILE A 240 -35.04 48.06 -13.18
CA ILE A 240 -35.29 49.48 -12.83
C ILE A 240 -34.29 50.44 -13.52
N LYS A 241 -33.11 49.94 -13.94
CA LYS A 241 -32.12 50.76 -14.67
C LYS A 241 -32.55 51.17 -16.08
N LYS A 242 -33.65 50.63 -16.62
CA LYS A 242 -34.19 51.05 -17.93
C LYS A 242 -35.09 52.29 -17.86
N MET A 243 -35.43 52.79 -16.68
CA MET A 243 -36.35 53.94 -16.51
C MET A 243 -35.68 55.24 -16.04
N LEU A 244 -34.35 55.29 -15.93
CA LEU A 244 -33.65 56.54 -15.63
C LEU A 244 -33.16 57.22 -16.93
N PRO A 245 -33.30 58.56 -17.06
CA PRO A 245 -32.80 59.29 -18.22
C PRO A 245 -31.29 59.06 -18.38
N ARG A 246 -30.88 58.71 -19.61
CA ARG A 246 -29.49 58.44 -19.97
C ARG A 246 -28.64 59.69 -19.72
N VAL A 247 -27.83 59.67 -18.67
CA VAL A 247 -26.71 60.61 -18.51
C VAL A 247 -25.67 60.27 -19.57
N ILE A 248 -25.54 61.15 -20.57
CA ILE A 248 -24.51 61.10 -21.60
C ILE A 248 -23.14 61.23 -20.91
N ARG A 249 -22.33 60.17 -20.94
CA ARG A 249 -20.92 60.23 -20.53
C ARG A 249 -20.03 60.50 -21.76
N PRO A 250 -19.00 61.35 -21.63
CA PRO A 250 -18.07 61.61 -22.71
C PRO A 250 -17.15 60.39 -22.98
N PRO A 251 -16.65 60.23 -24.21
CA PRO A 251 -15.82 59.10 -24.61
C PRO A 251 -14.44 59.20 -23.94
N LYS A 252 -14.08 58.21 -23.10
CA LYS A 252 -12.71 58.03 -22.64
C LYS A 252 -11.99 57.00 -23.51
N SER A 253 -11.15 57.55 -24.38
CA SER A 253 -9.82 57.11 -24.82
C SER A 253 -9.44 55.64 -24.66
N PHE A 254 -9.18 55.05 -25.82
CA PHE A 254 -8.32 53.91 -26.10
C PHE A 254 -7.11 53.79 -25.16
N SER A 255 -6.88 52.59 -24.62
CA SER A 255 -5.61 52.15 -24.06
C SER A 255 -5.26 50.82 -24.69
N MET A 256 -4.13 50.81 -25.39
CA MET A 256 -3.66 49.74 -26.26
C MET A 256 -3.24 48.47 -25.51
N ALA A 257 -3.37 47.36 -26.23
CA ALA A 257 -2.78 46.06 -25.95
C ALA A 257 -1.25 46.16 -25.79
N VAL A 258 -0.71 45.42 -24.83
CA VAL A 258 0.70 45.02 -24.82
C VAL A 258 0.78 43.50 -24.69
N SER A 259 1.58 42.96 -25.59
CA SER A 259 1.73 41.60 -26.09
C SER A 259 2.52 40.64 -25.20
N GLU A 260 2.21 39.35 -25.38
CA GLU A 260 3.11 38.20 -25.49
C GLU A 260 4.58 38.35 -25.06
N ILE A 261 5.01 37.49 -24.12
CA ILE A 261 6.38 36.96 -24.07
C ILE A 261 6.31 35.45 -23.82
N ARG A 262 6.46 34.67 -24.89
CA ARG A 262 6.72 33.22 -24.85
C ARG A 262 8.19 33.00 -24.50
N ARG A 263 8.49 32.22 -23.45
CA ARG A 263 9.86 31.75 -23.15
C ARG A 263 10.14 30.48 -23.93
N ILE A 264 11.02 30.60 -24.92
CA ILE A 264 11.69 29.49 -25.60
C ILE A 264 12.91 29.11 -24.74
N SER A 265 12.97 27.87 -24.25
CA SER A 265 14.17 27.33 -23.60
C SER A 265 15.08 26.68 -24.65
N THR A 266 16.24 27.29 -24.85
CA THR A 266 17.33 26.78 -25.69
C THR A 266 18.03 25.60 -25.01
N ILE A 267 18.02 24.43 -25.66
CA ILE A 267 18.86 23.28 -25.34
C ILE A 267 20.26 23.56 -25.90
N LYS A 268 21.30 23.50 -25.06
CA LYS A 268 22.71 23.54 -25.51
C LYS A 268 23.19 22.13 -25.85
N PRO A 269 23.75 21.89 -27.06
CA PRO A 269 24.45 20.65 -27.38
C PRO A 269 25.93 20.74 -26.99
N GLY A 270 26.47 19.65 -26.44
CA GLY A 270 27.91 19.37 -26.43
C GLY A 270 28.67 19.76 -25.16
N THR A 271 28.88 18.79 -24.27
CA THR A 271 30.08 18.78 -23.41
C THR A 271 30.66 17.38 -23.33
N LEU A 272 31.91 17.29 -23.76
CA LEU A 272 32.78 16.12 -23.87
C LEU A 272 33.02 15.43 -22.52
N LYS A 273 33.09 14.09 -22.56
CA LYS A 273 33.40 13.20 -21.43
C LYS A 273 34.85 13.41 -20.98
N GLY A 274 35.05 14.20 -19.94
CA GLY A 274 36.30 14.27 -19.16
C GLY A 274 36.22 13.36 -17.92
N SER A 275 37.07 12.35 -17.86
CA SER A 275 37.25 11.42 -16.74
C SER A 275 37.79 12.12 -15.49
N LYS A 276 36.91 12.69 -14.67
CA LYS A 276 37.27 13.16 -13.33
C LYS A 276 37.47 11.97 -12.39
N LYS A 277 38.71 11.75 -11.95
CA LYS A 277 39.02 10.95 -10.75
C LYS A 277 38.19 11.49 -9.57
N ILE A 278 37.16 10.74 -9.18
CA ILE A 278 36.34 11.05 -8.03
C ILE A 278 37.20 10.83 -6.78
N ARG A 279 37.77 11.92 -6.24
CA ARG A 279 38.23 11.92 -4.84
C ARG A 279 37.00 11.63 -3.99
N ARG A 280 36.95 10.47 -3.34
CA ARG A 280 35.86 10.09 -2.41
C ARG A 280 35.73 11.20 -1.37
N LYS A 281 34.61 11.94 -1.39
CA LYS A 281 34.28 12.91 -0.34
C LYS A 281 34.24 12.17 0.99
N ARG A 282 34.85 12.74 2.04
CA ARG A 282 34.71 12.24 3.41
C ARG A 282 33.21 12.17 3.73
N SER A 283 32.74 11.03 4.23
CA SER A 283 31.35 10.82 4.60
C SER A 283 31.01 11.74 5.78
N SER A 284 30.28 12.83 5.50
CA SER A 284 29.69 13.68 6.53
C SER A 284 28.32 13.11 6.91
N ILE A 285 28.09 12.85 8.20
CA ILE A 285 26.79 12.42 8.72
C ILE A 285 26.09 13.63 9.36
N SER A 286 24.77 13.77 9.15
CA SER A 286 23.98 14.83 9.78
C SER A 286 23.73 14.53 11.25
N THR A 287 23.63 15.58 12.08
CA THR A 287 23.34 15.50 13.53
C THR A 287 22.10 14.67 13.85
N THR A 288 21.05 14.78 13.03
CA THR A 288 19.81 14.01 13.17
C THR A 288 19.96 12.50 12.97
N LYS A 289 21.08 12.04 12.43
CA LYS A 289 21.34 10.61 12.13
C LYS A 289 22.42 10.00 13.01
N LEU A 290 23.13 10.79 13.82
CA LEU A 290 24.11 10.24 14.76
C LEU A 290 23.39 9.77 16.03
N ALA A 291 23.61 8.52 16.41
CA ALA A 291 23.15 8.04 17.71
C ALA A 291 23.91 8.77 18.83
N HIS A 292 23.24 9.11 19.93
CA HIS A 292 23.81 9.92 21.02
C HIS A 292 25.12 9.34 21.60
N TRP A 293 25.26 8.02 21.68
CA TRP A 293 26.48 7.37 22.16
C TRP A 293 27.65 7.43 21.17
N ASN A 294 27.38 7.71 19.89
CA ASN A 294 28.43 7.94 18.89
C ASN A 294 28.97 9.38 18.92
N ASN A 295 28.30 10.32 19.61
CA ASN A 295 28.75 11.71 19.67
C ASN A 295 30.14 11.85 20.32
N SER A 296 30.55 10.93 21.20
CA SER A 296 31.87 10.94 21.83
C SER A 296 33.03 10.68 20.86
N HIS A 297 32.76 10.12 19.67
CA HIS A 297 33.79 9.74 18.69
C HIS A 297 33.92 10.74 17.53
N TYR A 298 33.11 11.80 17.50
CA TYR A 298 33.13 12.81 16.46
C TYR A 298 33.29 14.20 17.07
N VAL A 299 34.24 14.96 16.55
CA VAL A 299 34.44 16.37 16.91
C VAL A 299 33.82 17.24 15.82
N MET A 300 33.18 18.33 16.21
CA MET A 300 32.59 19.28 15.28
C MET A 300 33.70 20.16 14.69
N ASP A 301 33.80 20.20 13.35
CA ASP A 301 34.72 21.08 12.65
C ASP A 301 34.26 22.54 12.68
N GLU A 302 35.13 23.46 12.27
CA GLU A 302 34.85 24.90 12.18
C GLU A 302 33.66 25.25 11.26
N ASN A 303 33.22 24.30 10.42
CA ASN A 303 32.09 24.45 9.51
C ASN A 303 30.81 23.80 10.05
N GLY A 304 30.78 23.37 11.32
CA GLY A 304 29.63 22.74 11.96
C GLY A 304 29.36 21.29 11.52
N LYS A 305 30.34 20.60 10.94
CA LYS A 305 30.24 19.19 10.53
C LYS A 305 30.96 18.28 11.51
N PHE A 306 30.33 17.17 11.87
CA PHE A 306 30.94 16.15 12.71
C PHE A 306 31.97 15.34 11.89
N VAL A 307 33.24 15.45 12.28
CA VAL A 307 34.37 14.72 11.71
C VAL A 307 34.88 13.72 12.74
N PHE A 308 35.16 12.49 12.31
CA PHE A 308 35.69 11.46 13.19
C PHE A 308 37.06 11.87 13.71
N ASP A 309 37.21 11.89 15.03
CA ASP A 309 38.46 12.27 15.67
C ASP A 309 39.40 11.05 15.74
N GLN A 310 40.46 11.10 14.95
CA GLN A 310 41.45 10.02 14.90
C GLN A 310 42.36 10.00 16.12
N SER A 311 42.38 11.07 16.93
CA SER A 311 43.27 11.19 18.08
C SER A 311 42.73 10.53 19.35
N SER A 312 41.41 10.28 19.42
CA SER A 312 40.73 9.83 20.64
C SER A 312 40.50 8.32 20.77
N VAL A 313 40.99 7.48 19.85
CA VAL A 313 40.57 6.06 19.82
C VAL A 313 41.71 5.06 19.60
N THR A 314 42.02 4.29 20.66
CA THR A 314 42.70 2.98 20.67
C THR A 314 41.75 1.81 20.35
N GLY A 315 40.63 2.07 19.66
CA GLY A 315 39.53 1.14 19.42
C GLY A 315 38.98 1.10 17.98
N VAL A 316 37.96 0.26 17.79
CA VAL A 316 37.40 -0.16 16.50
C VAL A 316 36.76 1.01 15.72
N LYS A 317 36.96 1.06 14.40
CA LYS A 317 36.44 2.13 13.54
C LYS A 317 34.90 2.08 13.46
N PRO A 318 34.21 3.23 13.33
CA PRO A 318 32.74 3.28 13.26
C PRO A 318 32.09 2.50 12.13
N ALA A 319 32.85 2.11 11.09
CA ALA A 319 32.36 1.26 10.01
C ALA A 319 31.95 -0.15 10.48
N ASP A 320 32.44 -0.57 11.64
CA ASP A 320 32.17 -1.90 12.22
C ASP A 320 30.98 -1.90 13.19
N LEU A 321 30.32 -0.74 13.38
CA LEU A 321 29.13 -0.62 14.21
C LEU A 321 27.85 -0.72 13.36
N PRO A 322 26.81 -1.42 13.83
CA PRO A 322 25.59 -1.62 13.07
C PRO A 322 24.91 -0.29 12.76
N TRP A 323 24.55 -0.08 11.48
CA TRP A 323 23.88 1.13 10.96
C TRP A 323 22.49 1.41 11.59
N LYS A 324 21.90 0.45 12.29
CA LYS A 324 20.61 0.58 12.97
C LYS A 324 20.67 -0.11 14.33
N TYR A 325 20.03 0.48 15.33
CA TYR A 325 19.81 -0.12 16.64
C TYR A 325 19.12 -1.49 16.47
N PRO A 326 19.49 -2.55 17.22
CA PRO A 326 18.53 -3.61 17.51
C PRO A 326 17.37 -2.96 18.27
N SER A 327 16.23 -2.78 17.61
CA SER A 327 15.04 -2.17 18.20
C SER A 327 14.76 -2.83 19.56
N PRO A 328 14.54 -2.07 20.64
CA PRO A 328 14.25 -2.63 21.94
C PRO A 328 13.08 -3.59 21.78
N LYS A 329 13.31 -4.87 22.08
CA LYS A 329 12.23 -5.84 22.14
C LYS A 329 11.31 -5.34 23.26
N MET A 330 10.17 -4.75 22.91
CA MET A 330 9.12 -4.49 23.89
C MET A 330 8.79 -5.84 24.51
N SER A 331 9.26 -6.07 25.74
CA SER A 331 8.67 -7.05 26.62
C SER A 331 7.27 -6.52 26.95
N ILE A 332 6.28 -7.00 26.20
CA ILE A 332 4.88 -6.77 26.55
C ILE A 332 4.64 -7.56 27.83
N GLU A 333 4.78 -6.89 28.97
CA GLU A 333 4.28 -7.42 30.24
C GLU A 333 2.75 -7.30 30.19
N ILE A 334 2.07 -8.40 29.82
CA ILE A 334 0.61 -8.47 29.85
C ILE A 334 0.21 -8.54 31.32
N ARG A 335 0.02 -7.38 31.97
CA ARG A 335 -0.71 -7.31 33.25
C ARG A 335 -2.20 -7.38 32.95
N GLY A 336 -2.74 -8.59 32.96
CA GLY A 336 -4.18 -8.80 32.99
C GLY A 336 -4.72 -8.39 34.36
N THR A 337 -5.41 -7.24 34.43
CA THR A 337 -6.34 -6.98 35.54
C THR A 337 -7.47 -8.00 35.43
N ALA A 338 -7.61 -8.81 36.47
CA ALA A 338 -8.55 -9.90 36.59
C ALA A 338 -10.01 -9.44 36.40
N THR A 339 -10.52 -9.51 35.18
CA THR A 339 -11.95 -9.72 34.93
C THR A 339 -12.19 -11.22 34.93
N GLY A 340 -12.30 -11.81 36.13
CA GLY A 340 -13.09 -13.02 36.48
C GLY A 340 -13.17 -14.25 35.56
N ILE A 341 -12.34 -14.38 34.52
CA ILE A 341 -12.39 -15.47 33.56
C ILE A 341 -11.09 -16.25 33.68
N SER A 342 -11.23 -17.48 34.14
CA SER A 342 -10.15 -18.46 34.30
C SER A 342 -9.34 -18.60 33.01
N ALA A 343 -8.03 -18.36 33.09
CA ALA A 343 -7.09 -18.51 31.98
C ALA A 343 -6.93 -19.97 31.48
N LYS A 344 -7.71 -20.93 31.99
CA LYS A 344 -7.70 -22.32 31.52
C LYS A 344 -8.44 -22.54 30.19
N ASP A 345 -9.19 -21.54 29.72
CA ASP A 345 -10.00 -21.69 28.49
C ASP A 345 -9.30 -21.16 27.22
N TYR A 346 -8.08 -20.60 27.33
CA TYR A 346 -7.28 -20.23 26.15
C TYR A 346 -6.48 -21.44 25.63
N ILE A 347 -7.20 -22.43 25.12
CA ILE A 347 -6.62 -23.46 24.26
C ILE A 347 -6.36 -22.81 22.90
N PHE A 348 -5.08 -22.60 22.59
CA PHE A 348 -4.60 -22.27 21.25
C PHE A 348 -5.02 -23.39 20.28
N GLU A 349 -6.12 -23.20 19.56
CA GLU A 349 -6.37 -23.92 18.31
C GLU A 349 -5.37 -23.43 17.25
N HIS A 350 -4.19 -24.03 17.24
CA HIS A 350 -3.40 -24.12 16.01
C HIS A 350 -4.08 -25.14 15.10
N ARG A 351 -4.99 -24.65 14.23
CA ARG A 351 -5.44 -25.42 13.07
C ARG A 351 -4.24 -25.68 12.16
N ARG A 352 -3.99 -26.98 11.99
CA ARG A 352 -3.11 -27.60 10.98
C ARG A 352 -3.60 -27.34 9.57
#